data_AF-A0A0C0B2H8-F1
#
_entry.id   AF-A0A0C0B2H8-F1
#
_cell.length_a   1.000
_cell.length_b   1.000
_cell.length_c   1.000
_cell.angle_alpha   90.00
_cell.angle_beta   90.00
_cell.angle_gamma   90.00
#
_symmetry.space_group_name_H-M   'P 1'
#
loop_
_entity.id
_entity.type
_entity.pdbx_description
1 polymer ?
#
loop_
_entity_poly.entity_id
_entity_poly.type
_entity_poly.pdbx_seq_one_letter_code
_entity_poly.pdbx_strand_id
1 'polypeptide(L)' 'MNQWQKMISELREKGLTQTFIAAEIGCSQNYVSDLERGLCGKRLSYDLGRKLENLWKEYCSKQLTA' A
#
# COMPACT_ATOMS: atom_id res chain seq x y z
N MET A 1 -11.16 -7.81 2.56
CA MET A 1 -9.85 -7.25 2.18
C MET A 1 -8.76 -7.94 2.98
N ASN A 2 -7.64 -8.25 2.36
CA ASN A 2 -6.42 -8.64 3.07
C ASN A 2 -5.73 -7.38 3.67
N GLN A 3 -4.69 -7.58 4.49
CA GLN A 3 -3.95 -6.48 5.13
C GLN A 3 -3.39 -5.47 4.10
N TRP A 4 -2.88 -5.95 2.96
CA TRP A 4 -2.27 -5.11 1.93
C TRP A 4 -3.30 -4.21 1.24
N GLN A 5 -4.47 -4.77 0.92
CA GLN A 5 -5.60 -4.02 0.38
C GLN A 5 -6.02 -2.89 1.33
N LYS A 6 -6.10 -3.19 2.63
CA LYS A 6 -6.45 -2.19 3.64
C LYS A 6 -5.42 -1.05 3.67
N MET A 7 -4.12 -1.39 3.69
CA MET A 7 -3.04 -0.40 3.69
C MET A 7 -3.09 0.51 2.46
N ILE A 8 -3.31 -0.06 1.26
CA ILE A 8 -3.42 0.72 0.02
C ILE A 8 -4.64 1.65 0.07
N SER A 9 -5.80 1.15 0.51
CA SER A 9 -7.00 1.97 0.65
C SER A 9 -6.78 3.14 1.61
N GLU A 10 -6.14 2.92 2.76
CA GLU A 10 -5.87 3.99 3.73
C GLU A 10 -4.87 5.02 3.18
N LEU A 11 -3.86 4.59 2.42
CA LEU A 11 -2.95 5.50 1.71
C LEU A 11 -3.69 6.31 0.63
N ARG A 12 -4.60 5.66 -0.12
CA ARG A 12 -5.46 6.31 -1.12
C ARG A 12 -6.37 7.35 -0.50
N GLU A 13 -6.95 7.07 0.67
CA GLU A 13 -7.79 8.01 1.43
C GLU A 13 -7.01 9.25 1.89
N LYS A 14 -5.69 9.13 2.07
CA LYS A 14 -4.78 10.26 2.35
C LYS A 14 -4.38 11.06 1.12
N GLY A 15 -4.87 10.70 -0.06
CA GLY A 15 -4.58 11.38 -1.32
C GLY A 15 -3.35 10.84 -2.06
N LEU A 16 -2.75 9.72 -1.61
CA LEU A 16 -1.67 9.08 -2.36
C LEU A 16 -2.24 8.35 -3.57
N THR A 17 -1.57 8.48 -4.72
CA THR A 17 -1.97 7.79 -5.94
C THR A 17 -1.36 6.39 -6.00
N GLN A 18 -2.00 5.47 -6.73
CA GLN A 18 -1.45 4.13 -6.95
C GLN A 18 -0.06 4.18 -7.62
N THR A 19 0.18 5.15 -8.50
CA THR A 19 1.47 5.37 -9.16
C THR A 19 2.55 5.76 -8.15
N PHE A 20 2.22 6.63 -7.20
CA PHE A 20 3.15 7.01 -6.14
C PHE A 20 3.46 5.84 -5.21
N ILE A 21 2.44 5.12 -4.76
CA ILE A 21 2.61 3.92 -3.92
C ILE A 21 3.49 2.90 -4.64
N ALA A 22 3.27 2.68 -5.93
CA ALA A 22 4.06 1.77 -6.75
C ALA A 22 5.53 2.20 -6.85
N ALA A 23 5.78 3.49 -7.07
CA ALA A 23 7.13 4.04 -7.10
C ALA A 23 7.88 3.82 -5.78
N GLU A 24 7.21 4.07 -4.64
CA GLU A 24 7.84 3.92 -3.33
C GLU A 24 8.10 2.47 -2.93
N ILE A 25 7.17 1.56 -3.23
CA ILE A 25 7.38 0.13 -2.93
C ILE A 25 8.24 -0.58 -4.00
N GLY A 26 8.55 0.10 -5.11
CA GLY A 26 9.38 -0.42 -6.19
C GLY A 26 8.69 -1.45 -7.08
N CYS A 27 7.41 -1.24 -7.39
CA CYS A 27 6.62 -2.07 -8.30
C CYS A 27 5.90 -1.23 -9.37
N SER A 28 5.07 -1.85 -10.20
CA SER A 28 4.27 -1.15 -11.22
C SER A 28 2.93 -0.66 -10.65
N GLN A 29 2.38 0.42 -11.20
CA GLN A 29 1.04 0.90 -10.82
C GLN A 29 -0.03 -0.17 -11.05
N ASN A 30 0.08 -0.94 -12.13
CA ASN A 30 -0.80 -2.09 -12.39
C ASN A 30 -0.76 -3.10 -11.24
N TYR A 31 0.43 -3.38 -10.69
CA TYR A 31 0.58 -4.28 -9.55
C TYR A 31 -0.15 -3.76 -8.31
N VAL A 32 -0.07 -2.45 -8.03
CA VAL A 32 -0.83 -1.83 -6.93
C VAL A 32 -2.34 -1.90 -7.18
N SER A 33 -2.79 -1.67 -8.41
CA SER A 33 -4.20 -1.81 -8.79
C SER A 33 -4.71 -3.24 -8.61
N ASP A 34 -3.94 -4.23 -9.06
CA ASP A 34 -4.27 -5.64 -8.89
C ASP A 34 -4.27 -6.04 -7.42
N LEU A 35 -3.33 -5.53 -6.64
CA LEU A 35 -3.25 -5.75 -5.20
C LEU A 35 -4.46 -5.14 -4.47
N GLU A 36 -4.85 -3.91 -4.80
CA GLU A 36 -6.04 -3.23 -4.29
C GLU A 36 -7.32 -4.01 -4.62
N ARG A 37 -7.45 -4.51 -5.86
CA ARG A 37 -8.59 -5.33 -6.32
C ARG A 37 -8.57 -6.77 -5.79
N GLY A 38 -7.47 -7.21 -5.18
CA GLY A 38 -7.32 -8.56 -4.63
C GLY A 38 -6.95 -9.62 -5.67
N LEU A 39 -6.49 -9.21 -6.85
CA LEU A 39 -6.07 -10.07 -7.95
C LEU A 39 -4.67 -10.68 -7.72
N CYS A 40 -3.80 -10.03 -6.94
CA CYS A 40 -2.47 -10.57 -6.59
C CYS A 40 -2.50 -11.76 -5.59
N GLY A 41 -3.69 -12.26 -5.22
CA GLY A 41 -3.84 -13.32 -4.24
C GLY A 41 -3.45 -12.91 -2.81
N LYS A 42 -3.34 -13.88 -1.91
CA LYS A 42 -3.03 -13.64 -0.48
C LYS A 42 -1.54 -13.33 -0.21
N ARG A 43 -0.66 -13.45 -1.21
CA ARG A 43 0.79 -13.42 -1.00
C ARG A 43 1.43 -12.25 -1.76
N LEU A 44 1.81 -11.24 -0.99
CA LEU A 44 2.77 -10.21 -1.39
C LEU A 44 4.18 -10.73 -1.07
N SER A 45 5.19 -10.40 -1.88
CA SER A 45 6.58 -10.73 -1.53
C SER A 45 6.97 -10.01 -0.23
N TYR A 46 7.84 -10.63 0.56
CA TYR A 46 8.26 -10.08 1.85
C TYR A 46 8.85 -8.66 1.73
N ASP A 47 9.65 -8.43 0.68
CA ASP A 47 10.26 -7.12 0.41
C ASP A 47 9.21 -6.03 0.11
N LEU A 48 8.27 -6.32 -0.81
CA LEU A 48 7.19 -5.39 -1.15
C LEU A 48 6.27 -5.13 0.04
N GLY A 49 5.98 -6.17 0.84
CA GLY A 49 5.18 -6.04 2.06
C GLY A 49 5.83 -5.15 3.10
N ARG A 50 7.15 -5.29 3.30
CA ARG A 50 7.88 -4.44 4.25
C ARG A 50 7.91 -2.98 3.80
N LYS A 51 8.11 -2.72 2.50
CA LYS A 51 8.09 -1.37 1.94
C LYS A 51 6.71 -0.73 2.03
N LEU A 52 5.66 -1.48 1.70
CA LEU A 52 4.27 -1.01 1.82
C LEU A 52 3.91 -0.71 3.27
N GLU A 53 4.31 -1.56 4.21
CA GLU A 53 4.07 -1.34 5.63
C GLU A 53 4.80 -0.10 6.15
N ASN A 54 6.06 0.12 5.73
CA ASN A 54 6.81 1.32 6.08
C ASN A 54 6.13 2.58 5.54
N LEU A 55 5.77 2.59 4.25
CA LEU A 55 5.05 3.71 3.64
C LEU A 55 3.74 3.97 4.37
N TRP A 56 2.97 2.92 4.66
CA TRP A 56 1.73 3.05 5.42
C TRP A 56 1.97 3.63 6.81
N LYS A 57 2.99 3.17 7.55
CA LYS A 57 3.35 3.76 8.86
C LYS A 57 3.71 5.24 8.74
N GLU A 58 4.47 5.65 7.74
CA GLU A 58 4.86 7.06 7.57
C GLU A 58 3.66 8.01 7.38
N TYR A 59 2.64 7.57 6.63
CA TYR A 59 1.47 8.39 6.31
C TYR A 59 0.30 8.18 7.28
N CYS A 60 0.12 6.98 7.83
CA CYS A 60 -0.95 6.63 8.77
C CYS A 60 -0.57 6.74 10.26
N SER A 61 0.69 6.53 10.67
CA SER A 61 1.08 6.71 12.08
C SER A 61 1.09 8.17 12.52
N LYS A 62 1.08 9.14 11.59
CA LYS A 62 0.86 10.56 11.91
C LYS A 62 -0.56 10.90 12.41
N GLN A 63 -1.47 9.93 12.49
CA GLN A 63 -2.79 10.12 13.12
C GLN A 63 -2.87 9.67 14.59
N LEU A 64 -1.74 9.54 15.29
CA LEU A 64 -1.72 9.31 16.75
C LEU A 64 -1.25 10.52 17.56
N THR A 65 -1.45 11.74 17.06
CA THR A 65 -1.28 12.97 17.85
C THR A 65 -2.27 14.04 17.43
N ALA A 66 -3.43 14.05 18.09
CA ALA A 66 -4.12 15.21 18.66
C ALA A 66 -5.40 14.74 19.35
#